data_AF-A0A1J4JYL5-F1
#
_entry.id   AF-A0A1J4JYL5-F1
#
_cell.length_a   1.000
_cell.length_b   1.000
_cell.length_c   1.000
_cell.angle_alpha   90.00
_cell.angle_beta   90.00
_cell.angle_gamma   90.00
#
_symmetry.space_group_name_H-M   'P 1'
#
loop_
_entity.id
_entity.type
_entity.pdbx_description
1 polymer ?
#
loop_
_entity_poly.entity_id
_entity_poly.type
_entity_poly.pdbx_seq_one_letter_code
_entity_poly.pdbx_strand_id
1 'polypeptide(L)'
;MPLYEKISDIIKSFQALENMSRSKEFTGSVPLNLIEMIDQGKNPDDYARKLVSEVQNIQEKVAKKQLWMKHLKDSLDPLVALNFPDAASYE
;
A
#
# COMPACT_ATOMS: atom_id res chain seq x y z
N MET A 1 25.25 -31.21 -26.81
CA MET A 1 25.31 -30.84 -25.39
C MET A 1 24.56 -31.88 -24.59
N PRO A 2 25.26 -32.75 -23.85
CA PRO A 2 24.64 -33.79 -23.03
C PRO A 2 23.77 -33.21 -21.91
N LEU A 3 22.77 -33.99 -21.47
CA LEU A 3 21.75 -33.58 -20.51
C LEU A 3 22.34 -33.12 -19.16
N TYR A 4 23.43 -33.75 -18.70
CA TYR A 4 24.07 -33.42 -17.43
C TYR A 4 24.64 -32.00 -17.41
N GLU A 5 25.12 -31.48 -18.55
CA GLU A 5 25.63 -30.11 -18.66
C GLU A 5 24.50 -29.11 -18.50
N LYS A 6 23.36 -29.36 -19.16
CA LYS A 6 22.16 -28.51 -19.02
C LYS A 6 21.65 -28.47 -17.58
N ILE A 7 21.62 -29.62 -16.90
CA ILE A 7 21.20 -29.69 -15.49
C ILE A 7 22.20 -28.94 -14.61
N SER A 8 23.50 -29.09 -14.85
CA SER A 8 24.56 -28.36 -14.14
C SER A 8 24.39 -26.85 -14.28
N ASP A 9 24.07 -26.37 -15.47
CA ASP A 9 23.87 -24.94 -15.74
C ASP A 9 22.60 -24.39 -15.09
N ILE A 10 21.53 -25.19 -15.01
CA ILE A 10 20.32 -24.84 -14.23
C ILE A 10 20.67 -24.69 -12.75
N ILE A 11 21.41 -25.64 -12.18
CA ILE A 11 21.82 -25.61 -10.77
C ILE A 11 22.66 -24.36 -10.48
N LYS A 12 23.65 -24.06 -11.33
CA LYS A 12 24.48 -22.86 -11.20
C LYS A 12 23.64 -21.57 -11.26
N SER A 13 22.61 -21.55 -12.11
CA SER A 13 21.71 -20.42 -12.23
C SER A 13 20.91 -20.16 -10.94
N PHE A 14 20.40 -21.22 -10.29
CA PHE A 14 19.75 -21.10 -8.98
C PHE A 14 20.71 -20.68 -7.87
N GLN A 15 21.96 -21.19 -7.88
CA GLN A 15 22.99 -20.77 -6.92
C GLN A 15 23.36 -19.28 -7.09
N ALA A 16 23.44 -18.79 -8.32
CA ALA A 16 23.66 -17.37 -8.60
C ALA A 16 22.51 -16.52 -8.05
N LEU A 17 21.26 -16.94 -8.25
CA LEU A 17 20.08 -16.23 -7.74
C LEU A 17 20.07 -16.15 -6.20
N GLU A 18 20.42 -17.24 -5.53
CA GLU A 18 20.53 -17.28 -4.07
C GLU A 18 21.62 -16.33 -3.54
N ASN A 19 22.78 -16.31 -4.20
CA ASN A 19 23.88 -15.40 -3.85
C ASN A 19 23.46 -13.93 -4.03
N MET A 20 22.74 -13.61 -5.12
CA MET A 20 22.20 -12.26 -5.33
C MET A 20 21.20 -11.86 -4.24
N SER A 21 20.31 -12.77 -3.83
CA SER A 21 19.38 -12.54 -2.72
C SER A 21 20.11 -12.28 -1.39
N ARG A 22 21.15 -13.06 -1.07
CA ARG A 22 21.95 -12.91 0.16
C ARG A 22 22.81 -11.65 0.17
N SER A 23 23.31 -11.25 -1.00
CA SER A 23 24.14 -10.04 -1.17
C SER A 23 23.38 -8.73 -1.01
N LYS A 24 22.04 -8.78 -0.89
CA LYS A 24 21.14 -7.62 -0.85
C LYS A 24 21.22 -6.71 -2.08
N GLU A 25 21.71 -7.20 -3.21
CA GLU A 25 21.57 -6.48 -4.49
C GLU A 25 20.11 -6.20 -4.82
N PHE A 26 19.21 -7.11 -4.41
CA PHE A 26 17.77 -6.89 -4.42
C PHE A 26 17.29 -6.52 -3.02
N THR A 27 16.80 -5.29 -2.88
CA THR A 27 16.15 -4.80 -1.66
C THR A 27 14.66 -4.59 -1.92
N GLY A 28 13.82 -5.00 -0.97
CA GLY A 28 12.38 -4.85 -1.08
C GLY A 28 11.62 -5.85 -0.21
N SER A 29 10.34 -5.60 -0.05
CA SER A 29 9.40 -6.53 0.57
C SER A 29 8.31 -6.88 -0.44
N VAL A 30 7.93 -8.15 -0.48
CA VAL A 30 6.82 -8.63 -1.30
C VAL A 30 5.62 -8.83 -0.39
N PRO A 31 4.46 -8.21 -0.68
CA PRO A 31 3.24 -8.44 0.10
C PRO A 31 2.84 -9.93 0.07
N LEU A 32 2.47 -10.49 1.22
CA LEU A 32 2.04 -11.90 1.31
C LEU A 32 0.88 -12.22 0.36
N ASN A 33 -0.09 -11.31 0.25
CA ASN A 33 -1.23 -11.45 -0.66
C ASN A 33 -0.80 -11.58 -2.14
N LEU A 34 0.33 -10.96 -2.52
CA LEU A 34 0.87 -11.08 -3.87
C LEU A 34 1.47 -12.47 -4.10
N ILE A 35 2.15 -13.02 -3.08
CA ILE A 35 2.68 -14.39 -3.12
C ILE A 35 1.52 -15.39 -3.26
N GLU A 36 0.48 -15.26 -2.44
CA GLU A 36 -0.72 -16.11 -2.53
C GLU A 36 -1.40 -16.03 -3.91
N MET A 37 -1.42 -14.85 -4.53
CA MET A 37 -1.96 -14.69 -5.88
C MET A 37 -1.11 -15.41 -6.93
N ILE A 38 0.22 -15.33 -6.82
CA ILE A 38 1.14 -16.07 -7.71
C ILE A 38 0.95 -17.58 -7.53
N ASP A 39 0.84 -18.06 -6.28
CA ASP A 39 0.61 -19.47 -5.98
C ASP A 39 -0.72 -19.98 -6.55
N GLN A 40 -1.74 -19.12 -6.60
CA GLN A 40 -3.04 -19.41 -7.22
C GLN A 40 -3.04 -19.27 -8.75
N GLY A 41 -1.90 -18.93 -9.38
CA GLY A 41 -1.78 -18.72 -10.82
C GLY A 41 -2.48 -17.45 -11.32
N LYS A 42 -2.71 -16.46 -10.45
CA LYS A 42 -3.32 -15.17 -10.81
C LYS A 42 -2.26 -14.19 -11.30
N ASN A 43 -2.69 -13.22 -12.12
CA ASN A 43 -1.79 -12.19 -12.61
C ASN A 43 -1.41 -11.21 -11.48
N PRO A 44 -0.11 -11.06 -11.14
CA PRO A 44 0.34 -10.11 -10.13
C PRO A 44 0.04 -8.63 -10.49
N ASP A 45 -0.09 -8.30 -11.77
CA ASP A 45 -0.41 -6.94 -12.20
C ASP A 45 -1.81 -6.49 -11.76
N ASP A 46 -2.75 -7.44 -11.62
CA ASP A 46 -4.09 -7.14 -11.12
C ASP A 46 -4.06 -6.73 -9.65
N TYR A 47 -3.12 -7.27 -8.87
CA TYR A 47 -2.88 -6.84 -7.49
C TYR A 47 -2.38 -5.38 -7.44
N ALA A 48 -1.42 -5.03 -8.31
CA ALA A 48 -0.90 -3.68 -8.41
C ALA A 48 -2.00 -2.68 -8.82
N ARG A 49 -2.82 -3.03 -9.81
CA ARG A 49 -3.95 -2.21 -10.25
C ARG A 49 -4.97 -2.01 -9.13
N LYS A 50 -5.29 -3.08 -8.39
CA LYS A 50 -6.21 -3.03 -7.25
C LYS A 50 -5.71 -2.09 -6.16
N LEU A 51 -4.44 -2.20 -5.76
CA LEU A 51 -3.84 -1.32 -4.75
C LEU A 51 -3.96 0.15 -5.14
N VAL A 52 -3.62 0.52 -6.38
CA VAL A 52 -3.73 1.90 -6.85
C VAL A 52 -5.18 2.39 -6.77
N SER A 53 -6.13 1.56 -7.22
CA SER A 53 -7.55 1.92 -7.16
C SER A 53 -8.09 2.07 -5.74
N GLU A 54 -7.63 1.24 -4.81
CA GLU A 54 -8.02 1.30 -3.39
C GLU A 54 -7.48 2.57 -2.73
N VAL A 55 -6.22 2.94 -3.01
CA VAL A 55 -5.63 4.18 -2.51
C VAL A 55 -6.43 5.40 -2.98
N GLN A 56 -6.79 5.46 -4.27
CA GLN A 56 -7.60 6.55 -4.82
C GLN A 56 -8.97 6.63 -4.13
N ASN A 57 -9.66 5.50 -3.97
CA ASN A 57 -10.96 5.44 -3.31
C ASN A 57 -10.88 5.85 -1.82
N ILE A 58 -9.84 5.43 -1.11
CA ILE A 58 -9.60 5.84 0.28
C ILE A 58 -9.38 7.36 0.35
N GLN A 59 -8.56 7.91 -0.55
CA GLN A 59 -8.29 9.35 -0.60
C GLN A 59 -9.58 10.16 -0.80
N GLU A 60 -10.44 9.75 -1.73
CA GLU A 60 -11.74 10.39 -1.93
C GLU A 60 -12.64 10.33 -0.70
N LYS A 61 -12.69 9.17 -0.03
CA LYS A 61 -13.48 8.98 1.20
C LYS A 61 -12.95 9.86 2.34
N VAL A 62 -11.63 9.96 2.49
CA VAL A 62 -11.00 10.82 3.50
C VAL A 62 -11.28 12.29 3.21
N ALA A 63 -11.15 12.73 1.96
CA ALA A 63 -11.45 14.11 1.56
C ALA A 63 -12.92 14.47 1.84
N LYS A 64 -13.85 13.57 1.52
CA LYS A 64 -15.27 13.75 1.87
C LYS A 64 -15.45 13.87 3.39
N LYS A 65 -14.87 12.97 4.19
CA LYS A 65 -14.96 13.04 5.65
C LYS A 65 -14.42 14.35 6.21
N GLN A 66 -13.30 14.84 5.69
CA GLN A 66 -12.73 16.13 6.08
C GLN A 66 -13.69 17.29 5.77
N LEU A 67 -14.32 17.26 4.59
CA LEU A 67 -15.32 18.25 4.21
C LEU A 67 -16.53 18.23 5.16
N TRP A 68 -17.07 17.04 5.46
CA TRP A 68 -18.17 16.90 6.42
C TRP A 68 -17.79 17.39 7.82
N MET A 69 -16.57 17.11 8.26
CA MET A 69 -16.07 17.59 9.56
C MET A 69 -15.94 19.11 9.56
N LYS A 70 -15.50 19.71 8.46
CA LYS A 70 -15.45 21.16 8.30
C LYS A 70 -16.86 21.76 8.36
N HIS A 71 -17.83 21.21 7.63
CA HIS A 71 -19.22 21.68 7.70
C HIS A 71 -19.82 21.56 9.10
N LEU A 72 -19.53 20.47 9.80
CA LEU A 72 -19.96 20.27 11.17
C LEU A 72 -19.36 21.33 12.09
N LYS A 73 -18.05 21.59 11.97
CA LYS A 73 -17.36 22.65 12.71
C LYS A 73 -17.96 24.03 12.40
N ASP A 74 -18.06 24.39 11.12
CA ASP A 74 -18.62 25.67 10.67
C ASP A 74 -20.07 25.88 11.14
N SER A 75 -20.83 24.81 11.38
CA SER A 75 -22.19 24.86 11.91
C SER A 75 -22.25 24.97 13.43
N LEU A 76 -21.29 24.34 14.13
CA LEU A 76 -21.21 24.33 15.59
C LEU A 76 -20.55 25.58 16.15
N ASP A 77 -19.49 26.10 15.51
CA ASP A 77 -18.73 27.25 15.98
C ASP A 77 -19.62 28.48 16.27
N PRO A 78 -20.60 28.85 15.41
CA PRO A 78 -21.53 29.94 15.70
C PRO A 78 -22.47 29.66 16.87
N LEU A 79 -22.92 28.41 17.03
CA LEU A 79 -23.79 28.01 18.14
C LEU A 79 -23.03 28.00 19.46
N VAL A 80 -21.76 27.60 19.45
CA VAL A 80 -20.87 27.65 20.62
C VAL A 80 -20.59 29.10 20.99
N ALA A 81 -20.24 29.96 20.02
CA ALA A 81 -20.01 31.38 20.25
C ALA A 81 -21.24 32.11 20.82
N LEU A 82 -22.45 31.70 20.40
CA LEU A 82 -23.70 32.26 20.91
C LEU A 82 -24.01 31.81 22.35
N ASN A 83 -23.78 30.53 22.67
CA ASN A 83 -24.16 29.94 23.96
C ASN A 83 -23.06 30.03 25.03
N PHE A 84 -21.80 30.23 24.64
CA PHE A 84 -20.64 30.29 25.52
C PHE A 84 -19.69 31.44 25.10
N PRO A 85 -20.11 32.71 25.28
CA PRO A 85 -19.34 33.87 24.83
C PRO A 85 -17.97 34.00 25.52
N ASP A 86 -17.82 33.50 26.74
CA ASP A 86 -16.55 33.50 27.50
C ASP A 86 -15.57 32.41 27.05
N ALA A 87 -15.98 31.48 26.18
CA ALA A 87 -15.09 30.42 25.68
C ALA A 87 -14.18 30.88 24.55
N ALA A 88 -14.47 32.03 23.91
CA ALA A 88 -13.68 32.58 22.81
C ALA A 88 -12.31 33.17 23.24
N SER A 89 -12.05 33.26 24.55
CA SER A 89 -10.79 33.79 25.10
C SER A 89 -9.69 32.74 25.34
N TYR A 90 -9.90 31.48 24.94
CA TYR A 90 -8.91 30.41 25.02
C TYR A 90 -8.41 30.01 23.64
N GLU A 91 -7.75 30.94 22.95
CA GLU A 91 -6.75 30.64 21.91
C GLU A 91 -5.36 31.08 22.39
#